data_AF-E7RNR6-F1
#
_entry.id   AF-E7RNR6-F1
#
_cell.length_a   1.000
_cell.length_b   1.000
_cell.length_c   1.000
_cell.angle_alpha   90.00
_cell.angle_beta   90.00
_cell.angle_gamma   90.00
#
_symmetry.space_group_name_H-M   'P 1'
#
loop_
_entity.id
_entity.type
_entity.pdbx_description
1 polymer ?
#
loop_
_entity_poly.entity_id
_entity_poly.type
_entity_poly.pdbx_seq_one_letter_code
_entity_poly.pdbx_strand_id
1 'polypeptide(L)'
;MKALISKLIHIVIMPCSHVPLQIECERAGSLSFVKRFRLRMHLSVCKWCAAYAKKVEQIDRLLTKKTLDDKKKLHFEKTEIQQFKDKVRKNISS
;
A
#
# COMPACT_ATOMS: atom_id res chain seq x y z
N MET A 1 -30.28 -11.37 28.51
CA MET A 1 -28.87 -11.81 28.35
C MET A 1 -28.31 -11.77 26.92
N LYS A 2 -29.11 -12.00 25.85
CA LYS A 2 -28.62 -11.98 24.46
C LYS A 2 -28.04 -10.62 23.98
N ALA A 3 -28.60 -9.50 24.45
CA ALA A 3 -28.20 -8.16 24.00
C ALA A 3 -26.78 -7.74 24.45
N LEU A 4 -26.35 -8.15 25.64
CA LEU A 4 -25.02 -7.80 26.18
C LEU A 4 -23.90 -8.55 25.44
N ILE A 5 -24.14 -9.81 25.06
CA ILE A 5 -23.19 -10.61 24.27
C ILE A 5 -22.99 -9.98 22.88
N SER A 6 -24.07 -9.54 22.22
CA SER A 6 -23.96 -8.84 20.93
C SER A 6 -23.17 -7.53 21.01
N LYS A 7 -23.29 -6.80 22.13
CA LYS A 7 -22.56 -5.56 22.39
C LYS A 7 -21.08 -5.83 22.68
N LEU A 8 -20.75 -6.89 23.42
CA LEU A 8 -19.37 -7.32 23.67
C LEU A 8 -18.67 -7.79 22.39
N ILE A 9 -19.41 -8.46 21.50
CA ILE A 9 -18.89 -8.84 20.18
C ILE A 9 -18.49 -7.59 19.39
N HIS A 10 -19.26 -6.50 19.41
CA HIS A 10 -18.87 -5.24 18.74
C HIS A 10 -17.74 -4.47 19.45
N ILE A 11 -17.55 -4.72 20.75
CA ILE A 11 -16.42 -4.14 21.50
C ILE A 11 -15.12 -4.89 21.19
N VAL A 12 -15.17 -6.20 20.95
CA VAL A 12 -14.01 -7.03 20.58
C VAL A 12 -13.76 -6.96 19.06
N ILE A 13 -14.79 -7.22 18.27
CA ILE A 13 -14.85 -7.04 16.81
C ILE A 13 -15.19 -5.58 16.54
N MET A 14 -14.15 -4.79 16.29
CA MET A 14 -14.27 -3.42 15.81
C MET A 14 -15.36 -3.32 14.71
N PRO A 15 -16.20 -2.27 14.70
CA PRO A 15 -17.25 -2.16 13.71
C PRO A 15 -16.67 -1.98 12.31
N CYS A 16 -17.32 -2.60 11.32
CA CYS A 16 -16.88 -2.59 9.92
C CYS A 16 -16.70 -1.17 9.35
N SER A 17 -17.38 -0.15 9.91
CA SER A 17 -17.28 1.25 9.48
C SER A 17 -15.88 1.85 9.67
N HIS A 18 -15.14 1.42 10.70
CA HIS A 18 -13.81 1.96 10.98
C HIS A 18 -12.68 1.15 10.33
N VAL A 19 -13.00 -0.04 9.79
CA VAL A 19 -12.03 -0.98 9.22
C VAL A 19 -11.33 -0.41 7.97
N PRO A 20 -12.02 0.24 7.01
CA PRO A 20 -11.39 0.89 5.88
C PRO A 20 -10.28 1.86 6.30
N LEU A 21 -10.57 2.74 7.27
CA LEU A 21 -9.59 3.72 7.75
C LEU A 21 -8.34 3.04 8.32
N GLN A 22 -8.50 1.95 9.08
CA GLN A 22 -7.34 1.22 9.62
C GLN A 22 -6.54 0.49 8.54
N ILE A 23 -7.18 0.00 7.48
CA ILE A 23 -6.49 -0.60 6.31
C ILE A 23 -5.61 0.46 5.64
N GLU A 24 -6.14 1.67 5.42
CA GLU A 24 -5.36 2.77 4.84
C GLU A 24 -4.19 3.17 5.77
N CYS A 25 -4.42 3.28 7.08
CA CYS A 25 -3.36 3.60 8.04
C CYS A 25 -2.30 2.50 8.18
N GLU A 26 -2.67 1.21 8.09
CA GLU A 26 -1.70 0.11 8.09
C GLU A 26 -0.72 0.26 6.92
N ARG A 27 -1.25 0.61 5.76
CA ARG A 27 -0.47 0.77 4.54
C ARG A 27 0.36 2.06 4.51
N ALA A 28 -0.14 3.13 5.13
CA ALA A 28 0.63 4.35 5.35
C ALA A 28 1.76 4.19 6.39
N GLY A 29 1.86 3.02 7.05
CA GLY A 29 2.88 2.75 8.07
C GLY A 29 2.62 3.42 9.42
N SER A 30 1.42 3.99 9.64
CA SER A 30 1.08 4.77 10.83
C SER A 30 0.32 3.97 11.90
N LEU A 31 0.19 2.65 11.74
CA LEU A 31 -0.63 1.80 12.60
C LEU A 31 0.20 1.06 13.68
N SER A 32 -0.21 1.20 14.95
CA SER A 32 0.34 0.42 16.07
C SER A 32 0.06 -1.08 15.93
N PHE A 33 1.01 -1.92 16.40
CA PHE A 33 0.95 -3.39 16.33
C PHE A 33 -0.34 -3.99 16.90
N VAL A 34 -0.90 -3.43 17.97
CA VAL A 34 -2.13 -3.91 18.59
C VAL A 34 -3.34 -3.74 17.66
N LYS A 35 -3.44 -2.58 17.01
CA LYS A 35 -4.50 -2.30 16.03
C LYS A 35 -4.36 -3.20 14.81
N ARG A 36 -3.12 -3.47 14.38
CA ARG A 36 -2.82 -4.40 13.28
C ARG A 36 -3.31 -5.82 13.56
N PHE A 37 -3.04 -6.35 14.75
CA PHE A 37 -3.51 -7.68 15.14
C PHE A 37 -5.03 -7.75 15.18
N ARG A 38 -5.67 -6.74 15.78
CA ARG A 38 -7.13 -6.63 15.83
C ARG A 38 -7.78 -6.54 14.44
N LEU A 39 -7.16 -5.79 13.53
CA LEU A 39 -7.59 -5.68 12.14
C LEU A 39 -7.52 -7.03 11.42
N ARG A 40 -6.41 -7.78 11.57
CA ARG A 40 -6.27 -9.14 10.99
C ARG A 40 -7.34 -10.09 11.50
N MET A 41 -7.62 -10.07 12.81
CA MET A 41 -8.69 -10.86 13.41
C MET A 41 -10.07 -10.46 12.86
N HIS A 42 -10.31 -9.17 12.60
CA HIS A 42 -11.56 -8.74 11.99
C HIS A 42 -11.68 -9.26 10.54
N LEU A 43 -10.61 -9.14 9.75
CA LEU A 43 -10.60 -9.56 8.34
C LEU A 43 -10.76 -11.08 8.17
N SER A 44 -10.37 -11.90 9.16
CA SER A 44 -10.63 -13.35 9.10
C SER A 44 -12.10 -13.72 9.31
N VAL A 45 -12.87 -12.89 10.00
CA VAL A 45 -14.29 -13.13 10.30
C VAL A 45 -15.21 -12.42 9.30
N CYS A 46 -14.86 -11.21 8.87
CA CYS A 46 -15.71 -10.38 8.01
C CYS A 46 -15.27 -10.46 6.53
N LYS A 47 -16.02 -11.23 5.74
CA LYS A 47 -15.78 -11.41 4.30
C LYS A 47 -15.84 -10.11 3.49
N TRP A 48 -16.73 -9.19 3.85
CA TRP A 48 -16.89 -7.91 3.15
C TRP A 48 -15.66 -7.02 3.33
N CYS A 49 -15.18 -6.90 4.56
CA CYS A 49 -13.97 -6.15 4.86
C CYS A 49 -12.74 -6.80 4.25
N ALA A 50 -12.67 -8.15 4.21
CA ALA A 50 -11.61 -8.86 3.50
C ALA A 50 -11.60 -8.57 2.00
N ALA A 51 -12.77 -8.54 1.36
CA ALA A 51 -12.89 -8.17 -0.05
C ALA A 51 -12.45 -6.72 -0.31
N TYR A 52 -12.84 -5.78 0.56
CA TYR A 52 -12.37 -4.39 0.50
C TYR A 52 -10.84 -4.31 0.63
N ALA A 53 -10.26 -4.98 1.63
CA ALA A 53 -8.82 -5.02 1.84
C ALA A 53 -8.07 -5.53 0.60
N LYS A 54 -8.57 -6.60 -0.02
CA LYS A 54 -8.00 -7.15 -1.27
C LYS A 54 -8.08 -6.15 -2.42
N LYS A 55 -9.17 -5.40 -2.54
CA LYS A 55 -9.32 -4.35 -3.57
C LYS A 55 -8.27 -3.24 -3.40
N VAL A 56 -8.11 -2.75 -2.17
CA VAL A 56 -7.08 -1.75 -1.82
C VAL A 56 -5.68 -2.31 -2.08
N GLU A 57 -5.44 -3.58 -1.75
CA GLU A 57 -4.18 -4.26 -2.05
C GLU A 57 -3.84 -4.24 -3.54
N GLN A 58 -4.82 -4.57 -4.40
CA GLN A 58 -4.64 -4.57 -5.84
C GLN A 58 -4.33 -3.18 -6.38
N ILE A 59 -5.05 -2.15 -5.94
CA ILE A 59 -4.84 -0.76 -6.39
C ILE A 59 -3.40 -0.31 -6.08
N ASP A 60 -2.94 -0.51 -4.86
CA ASP A 60 -1.60 -0.11 -4.44
C ASP A 60 -0.50 -0.92 -5.12
N ARG A 61 -0.71 -2.22 -5.36
CA ARG A 61 0.22 -3.03 -6.15
C ARG A 61 0.35 -2.49 -7.58
N LEU A 62 -0.76 -2.08 -8.19
CA LEU A 62 -0.75 -1.49 -9.53
C LEU A 62 -0.04 -0.13 -9.55
N LEU A 63 -0.30 0.72 -8.55
CA LEU A 63 0.36 2.01 -8.41
C LEU A 63 1.86 1.84 -8.20
N THR A 64 2.27 0.99 -7.25
CA THR A 64 3.67 0.70 -6.96
C THR A 64 4.38 0.12 -8.18
N LYS A 65 3.74 -0.81 -8.91
CA LYS A 65 4.31 -1.39 -10.13
C LYS A 65 4.54 -0.33 -11.21
N LYS A 66 3.59 0.60 -11.43
CA LYS A 66 3.77 1.71 -12.36
C LYS A 66 4.92 2.62 -11.92
N THR A 67 4.98 3.01 -10.64
CA THR A 67 6.08 3.83 -10.12
C THR A 67 7.44 3.17 -10.31
N LEU A 68 7.54 1.85 -10.12
CA LEU A 68 8.77 1.10 -10.37
C LEU A 68 9.11 1.00 -11.85
N ASP A 69 8.12 0.82 -12.73
CA ASP A 69 8.31 0.82 -14.19
C ASP A 69 8.81 2.19 -14.69
N ASP A 70 8.20 3.28 -14.22
CA ASP A 70 8.65 4.64 -14.51
C ASP A 70 10.07 4.89 -14.00
N LYS A 71 10.40 4.48 -12.77
CA LYS A 71 11.78 4.55 -12.27
C LYS A 71 12.76 3.75 -13.12
N LYS A 72 12.36 2.59 -13.64
CA LYS A 72 13.19 1.78 -14.53
C LYS A 72 13.37 2.43 -15.89
N LYS A 73 12.34 3.10 -16.44
CA LYS A 73 12.43 3.88 -17.68
C LYS A 73 13.28 5.14 -17.54
N LEU A 74 13.30 5.75 -16.37
CA LEU A 74 14.13 6.92 -16.05
C LEU A 74 15.56 6.56 -15.63
N HIS A 75 15.87 5.26 -15.51
CA HIS A 75 17.21 4.80 -15.17
C HIS A 75 18.06 4.75 -16.44
N PHE A 76 18.77 5.83 -16.71
CA PHE A 76 19.76 5.88 -17.79
C PHE A 76 20.86 4.84 -17.56
N GLU A 77 21.10 4.01 -18.56
CA GLU A 77 22.25 3.10 -18.54
C GLU A 77 23.55 3.93 -18.53
N LYS A 78 24.59 3.46 -17.83
CA LYS A 78 25.89 4.16 -17.78
C LYS A 78 26.44 4.47 -19.17
N THR A 79 26.15 3.59 -20.13
CA THR A 79 26.51 3.73 -21.54
C THR A 79 25.82 4.94 -22.19
N GLU A 80 24.53 5.18 -21.90
CA GLU A 80 23.79 6.34 -22.44
C GLU A 80 24.33 7.66 -21.88
N ILE A 81 24.65 7.70 -20.59
CA ILE A 81 25.26 8.87 -19.94
C ILE A 81 26.63 9.17 -20.55
N GLN A 82 27.43 8.13 -20.82
CA GLN A 82 28.75 8.30 -21.42
C GLN A 82 28.66 8.80 -22.86
N GLN A 83 27.76 8.22 -23.67
CA GLN A 83 27.50 8.68 -25.04
C GLN A 83 27.02 10.13 -25.08
N PHE A 84 26.18 10.54 -24.13
CA PHE A 84 25.78 11.93 -23.99
C PHE A 84 26.97 12.85 -23.69
N LYS A 85 27.83 12.50 -22.72
CA LYS A 85 29.04 13.26 -22.38
C LYS A 85 29.99 13.39 -23.57
N ASP A 86 30.20 12.32 -24.32
CA ASP A 86 31.07 12.31 -25.48
C ASP A 86 30.50 13.19 -26.61
N LYS A 87 29.18 13.18 -26.81
CA LYS A 87 28.49 14.05 -27.78
C LYS A 87 28.58 15.52 -27.39
N VAL A 88 28.42 15.85 -26.12
CA VAL A 88 28.58 17.23 -25.61
C VAL A 88 30.03 17.70 -25.76
N ARG A 89 31.00 16.87 -25.39
CA ARG A 89 32.42 17.17 -25.53
C ARG A 89 32.79 17.45 -26.98
N LYS A 90 32.27 16.66 -27.92
CA LYS A 90 32.51 16.82 -29.35
C LYS A 90 31.94 18.13 -29.92
N ASN A 91 30.82 18.62 -29.38
CA ASN A 91 30.22 19.90 -29.80
C ASN A 91 30.87 21.13 -29.15
N ILE A 92 31.49 20.99 -27.99
CA ILE A 92 32.22 22.09 -27.31
C ILE A 92 33.67 22.20 -27.81
N SER A 93 34.24 21.11 -28.31
CA SER A 93 35.62 21.06 -28.83
C SER A 93 35.71 21.34 -30.34
N SER A 94 34.59 21.72 -30.97
CA SER A 94 34.47 22.03 -32.39
C SER A 94 33.93 23.45 -32.57
#